data_AF-A0A940ZST8-F1
#
_entry.id   AF-A0A940ZST8-F1
#
_cell.length_a   1.000
_cell.length_b   1.000
_cell.length_c   1.000
_cell.angle_alpha   90.00
_cell.angle_beta   90.00
_cell.angle_gamma   90.00
#
_symmetry.space_group_name_H-M   'P 1'
#
loop_
_entity.id
_entity.type
_entity.pdbx_description
1 polymer ?
#
loop_
_entity_poly.entity_id
_entity_poly.type
_entity_poly.pdbx_seq_one_letter_code
_entity_poly.pdbx_strand_id
1 'polypeptide(L)'
;MSAQEQIVLTIFLNAENKGDYFLLLTSEHDILMRKKDFPALGLSEATGKTIAVSEETYISLSSITGLTFSIDEKNASLILLANPDLFKNEILDIAYKKPYAVTYSKNNSAFLNYGVQYTIHEPSLNVSTELGVRIGDYLATSSFNYFKNDETNKSVRLLTSVRTDDRKTMKTIIVGDAPAVSGILGSTAIIGGLTVAKNYSVDPYFIRYPSLSLAGTITTPSEIDVNVNGMTVRRETLQPGDFKLNNIPAIVGFGTADIVIKDAFGRQSIVSRDFYYSDHL
;
A
#
# COMPACT_ATOMS: atom_id res chain seq x y z
N MET A 1 40.55 16.04 -34.17
CA MET A 1 39.97 16.14 -32.82
C MET A 1 39.15 17.40 -32.80
N SER A 2 37.82 17.28 -32.73
CA SER A 2 36.94 18.43 -32.54
C SER A 2 37.33 19.13 -31.25
N ALA A 3 37.49 20.45 -31.25
CA ALA A 3 37.65 21.21 -30.02
C ALA A 3 36.41 20.96 -29.14
N GLN A 4 36.65 20.69 -27.86
CA GLN A 4 35.62 20.52 -26.83
C GLN A 4 35.92 21.54 -25.75
N GLU A 5 34.99 22.46 -25.52
CA GLU A 5 35.13 23.49 -24.49
C GLU A 5 34.30 23.10 -23.27
N GLN A 6 34.91 23.15 -22.09
CA GLN A 6 34.21 22.87 -20.84
C GLN A 6 33.52 24.14 -20.36
N ILE A 7 32.20 24.04 -20.17
CA ILE A 7 31.36 25.14 -19.72
C ILE A 7 30.58 24.73 -18.47
N VAL A 8 30.12 25.71 -17.70
CA VAL A 8 29.22 25.51 -16.56
C VAL A 8 27.93 26.25 -16.87
N LEU A 9 26.81 25.54 -16.84
CA LEU A 9 25.48 26.12 -17.04
C LEU A 9 24.54 25.64 -15.92
N THR A 10 23.66 26.53 -15.48
CA THR A 10 22.52 26.15 -14.63
C THR A 10 21.49 25.42 -15.48
N ILE A 11 21.09 24.22 -15.07
CA ILE A 11 20.15 23.39 -15.81
C ILE A 11 18.73 23.62 -15.33
N PHE A 12 17.83 23.94 -16.25
CA PHE A 12 16.39 23.93 -16.05
C PHE A 12 15.78 22.75 -16.81
N LEU A 13 15.38 21.70 -16.10
CA LEU A 13 14.75 20.52 -16.69
C LEU A 13 13.24 20.58 -16.47
N ASN A 14 12.47 20.67 -17.55
CA ASN A 14 11.00 20.74 -17.52
C ASN A 14 10.49 21.82 -16.53
N ALA A 15 11.10 23.02 -16.61
CA ALA A 15 10.88 24.18 -15.74
C ALA A 15 11.38 24.05 -14.28
N GLU A 16 11.99 22.93 -13.90
CA GLU A 16 12.62 22.75 -12.58
C GLU A 16 14.09 23.16 -12.61
N ASN A 17 14.53 23.98 -11.67
CA ASN A 17 15.94 24.30 -11.50
C ASN A 17 16.66 23.10 -10.85
N LYS A 18 17.60 22.50 -11.58
CA LYS A 18 18.40 21.35 -11.13
C LYS A 18 19.80 21.74 -10.62
N GLY A 19 20.16 23.01 -10.67
CA GLY A 19 21.47 23.53 -10.27
C GLY A 19 22.49 23.53 -11.39
N ASP A 20 23.76 23.70 -11.02
CA ASP A 20 24.87 23.92 -11.95
C ASP A 20 25.58 22.62 -12.32
N TYR A 21 25.86 22.44 -13.61
CA TYR A 21 26.53 21.24 -14.12
C TYR A 21 27.69 21.60 -15.05
N PHE A 22 28.72 20.76 -15.03
CA PHE A 22 29.83 20.83 -15.98
C PHE A 22 29.47 20.09 -17.27
N LEU A 23 29.53 20.79 -18.39
CA LEU A 23 29.15 20.30 -19.70
C LEU A 23 30.31 20.48 -20.68
N LEU A 24 30.34 19.68 -21.74
CA LEU A 24 31.26 19.88 -22.85
C LEU A 24 30.48 20.35 -24.08
N LEU A 25 30.84 21.52 -24.60
CA LEU A 25 30.31 22.04 -25.85
C LEU A 25 31.18 21.53 -27.01
N THR A 26 30.53 20.97 -28.02
CA THR A 26 31.20 20.53 -29.25
C THR A 26 31.16 21.63 -30.32
N SER A 27 32.06 21.57 -31.31
CA SER A 27 32.05 22.52 -32.43
C SER A 27 30.79 22.46 -33.31
N GLU A 28 29.98 21.41 -33.17
CA GLU A 28 28.71 21.23 -33.88
C GLU A 28 27.51 21.77 -33.09
N HIS A 29 27.75 22.56 -32.02
CA HIS A 29 26.73 23.07 -31.09
C HIS A 29 25.96 21.98 -30.34
N ASP A 30 26.45 20.74 -30.32
CA ASP A 30 25.96 19.69 -29.43
C ASP A 30 26.57 19.83 -28.03
N ILE A 31 25.81 19.39 -27.03
CA ILE A 31 26.21 19.40 -25.62
C ILE A 31 26.42 17.96 -25.16
N LEU A 32 27.57 17.70 -24.54
CA LEU A 32 27.84 16.43 -23.90
C LEU A 32 27.74 16.57 -22.39
N MET A 33 26.94 15.70 -21.77
CA MET A 33 26.77 15.62 -20.32
C MET A 33 27.31 14.30 -19.80
N ARG A 34 27.90 14.29 -18.60
CA ARG A 34 28.40 13.05 -17.99
C ARG A 34 27.25 12.10 -17.73
N LYS A 35 27.40 10.83 -18.11
CA LYS A 35 26.37 9.80 -17.89
C LYS A 35 25.94 9.69 -16.41
N LYS A 36 26.88 9.89 -15.48
CA LYS A 36 26.65 9.80 -14.03
C LYS A 36 25.73 10.88 -13.46
N ASP A 37 25.54 12.00 -14.18
CA ASP A 37 24.77 13.14 -13.71
C ASP A 37 23.26 13.01 -14.04
N PHE A 38 22.89 12.17 -15.02
CA PHE A 38 21.51 11.94 -15.43
C PHE A 38 20.57 11.47 -14.29
N PRO A 39 20.97 10.51 -13.43
CA PRO A 39 20.15 10.12 -12.29
C PRO A 39 19.87 11.25 -11.30
N ALA A 40 20.82 12.19 -11.12
CA ALA A 40 20.63 13.35 -10.24
C ALA A 40 19.62 14.35 -10.82
N LEU A 41 19.48 14.39 -12.15
CA LEU A 41 18.44 15.16 -12.84
C LEU A 41 17.04 14.49 -12.75
N GLY A 42 16.95 13.26 -12.27
CA GLY A 42 15.70 12.48 -12.23
C GLY A 42 15.41 11.71 -13.52
N LEU A 43 16.28 11.82 -14.52
CA LEU A 43 16.18 11.06 -15.76
C LEU A 43 16.57 9.60 -15.51
N SER A 44 15.89 8.69 -16.21
CA SER A 44 16.34 7.32 -16.40
C SER A 44 17.70 7.32 -17.14
N GLU A 45 18.45 6.22 -17.11
CA GLU A 45 19.69 6.14 -17.89
C GLU A 45 19.35 6.30 -19.38
N ALA A 46 19.58 7.50 -19.91
CA ALA A 46 19.21 7.86 -21.27
C ALA A 46 19.97 7.01 -22.29
N THR A 47 19.24 6.50 -23.28
CA THR A 47 19.78 5.76 -24.42
C THR A 47 20.21 6.72 -25.52
N GLY A 48 21.29 7.46 -25.27
CA GLY A 48 21.94 8.33 -26.26
C GLY A 48 23.28 7.76 -26.75
N LYS A 49 23.86 8.40 -27.76
CA LYS A 49 25.22 8.13 -28.23
C LYS A 49 26.22 8.50 -27.13
N THR A 50 27.02 7.53 -26.72
CA THR A 50 28.05 7.69 -25.69
C THR A 50 29.40 8.03 -26.30
N ILE A 51 30.16 8.88 -25.61
CA ILE A 51 31.50 9.32 -25.98
C ILE A 51 32.39 9.20 -24.75
N ALA A 52 33.50 8.47 -24.85
CA ALA A 52 34.49 8.40 -23.78
C ALA A 52 35.46 9.59 -23.90
N VAL A 53 35.54 10.41 -22.85
CA VAL A 53 36.47 11.54 -22.76
C VAL A 53 37.20 11.43 -21.42
N SER A 54 38.53 11.26 -21.48
CA SER A 54 39.40 11.25 -20.29
C SER A 54 38.88 10.33 -19.16
N GLU A 55 38.61 9.07 -19.48
CA GLU A 55 38.09 8.02 -18.58
C GLU A 55 36.65 8.20 -18.08
N GLU A 56 35.98 9.30 -18.43
CA GLU A 56 34.55 9.50 -18.15
C GLU A 56 33.70 9.27 -19.40
N THR A 57 32.50 8.73 -19.19
CA THR A 57 31.52 8.54 -20.27
C THR A 57 30.55 9.72 -20.30
N TYR A 58 30.49 10.38 -21.44
CA TYR A 58 29.54 11.44 -21.74
C TYR A 58 28.46 10.94 -22.70
N ILE A 59 27.28 11.55 -22.65
CA ILE A 59 26.16 11.33 -23.56
C ILE A 59 25.90 12.63 -24.30
N SER A 60 25.77 12.52 -25.62
CA SER A 60 25.33 13.61 -26.49
C SER A 60 23.85 13.91 -26.27
N LEU A 61 23.49 15.13 -25.88
CA LEU A 61 22.10 15.51 -25.64
C LEU A 61 21.27 15.48 -26.93
N SER A 62 21.83 15.89 -28.07
CA SER A 62 21.12 15.84 -29.37
C SER A 62 20.80 14.43 -29.83
N SER A 63 21.55 13.43 -29.36
CA SER A 63 21.32 12.02 -29.71
C SER A 63 20.21 11.35 -28.89
N ILE A 64 19.70 12.00 -27.83
CA ILE A 64 18.66 11.45 -26.98
C ILE A 64 17.29 11.73 -27.62
N THR A 65 16.60 10.67 -28.00
CA THR A 65 15.24 10.79 -28.56
C THR A 65 14.27 11.28 -27.49
N GLY A 66 13.47 12.30 -27.80
CA GLY A 66 12.51 12.88 -26.86
C GLY A 66 13.11 13.88 -25.86
N LEU A 67 14.38 14.26 -26.03
CA LEU A 67 15.01 15.37 -25.32
C LEU A 67 15.29 16.51 -26.30
N THR A 68 14.91 17.71 -25.93
CA THR A 68 15.31 18.93 -26.65
C THR A 68 15.99 19.88 -25.68
N PHE A 69 16.93 20.68 -26.20
CA PHE A 69 17.69 21.61 -25.38
C PHE A 69 17.89 22.96 -26.08
N SER A 70 18.02 24.01 -25.29
CA SER A 70 18.35 25.37 -25.75
C SER A 70 19.21 26.06 -24.70
N ILE A 71 20.25 26.76 -25.16
CA ILE A 71 21.12 27.57 -24.29
C ILE A 71 20.55 28.99 -24.23
N ASP A 72 20.35 29.49 -23.01
CA ASP A 72 20.15 30.91 -22.74
C ASP A 72 21.48 31.52 -22.32
N GLU A 73 22.19 32.08 -23.30
CA GLU A 73 23.52 32.69 -23.09
C GLU A 73 23.48 33.85 -22.10
N LYS A 74 22.37 34.60 -22.06
CA LYS A 74 22.24 35.77 -21.20
C LYS A 74 22.22 35.39 -19.72
N ASN A 75 21.62 34.24 -19.41
CA ASN A 75 21.46 33.73 -18.06
C ASN A 75 22.41 32.57 -17.75
N ALA A 76 23.37 32.26 -18.63
CA ALA A 76 24.27 31.10 -18.51
C ALA A 76 23.50 29.81 -18.14
N SER A 77 22.37 29.59 -18.79
CA SER A 77 21.41 28.54 -18.44
C SER A 77 21.17 27.59 -19.60
N LEU A 78 20.98 26.31 -19.29
CA LEU A 78 20.58 25.27 -20.23
C LEU A 78 19.14 24.84 -19.95
N ILE A 79 18.24 25.14 -20.89
CA ILE A 79 16.84 24.72 -20.82
C ILE A 79 16.74 23.35 -21.48
N LEU A 80 16.32 22.35 -20.70
CA LEU A 80 16.06 20.98 -21.14
C LEU A 80 14.56 20.70 -21.09
N LEU A 81 14.02 20.17 -22.18
CA LEU A 81 12.67 19.63 -22.25
C LEU A 81 12.76 18.15 -22.60
N ALA A 82 12.47 17.31 -21.61
CA ALA A 82 12.47 15.86 -21.71
C ALA A 82 11.04 15.32 -21.74
N ASN A 83 10.78 14.36 -22.63
CA ASN A 83 9.54 13.60 -22.61
C ASN A 83 9.40 12.77 -21.32
N PRO A 84 8.17 12.53 -20.84
CA PRO A 84 7.92 11.75 -19.62
C PRO A 84 8.58 10.36 -19.58
N ASP A 85 8.66 9.68 -20.73
CA ASP A 85 9.28 8.35 -20.85
C ASP A 85 10.78 8.33 -20.52
N LEU A 86 11.44 9.49 -20.53
CA LEU A 86 12.84 9.62 -20.15
C LEU A 86 13.03 9.68 -18.64
N PHE A 87 11.97 9.84 -17.85
CA PHE A 87 12.02 9.84 -16.39
C PHE A 87 11.77 8.44 -15.84
N LYS A 88 12.14 8.22 -14.57
CA LYS A 88 11.84 6.96 -13.89
C LYS A 88 10.37 6.92 -13.49
N ASN A 89 9.71 5.79 -13.72
CA ASN A 89 8.34 5.59 -13.29
C ASN A 89 8.24 5.68 -11.76
N GLU A 90 7.37 6.56 -11.27
CA GLU A 90 7.15 6.78 -9.84
C GLU A 90 5.98 5.91 -9.34
N ILE A 91 6.28 4.86 -8.57
CA ILE A 91 5.26 3.98 -8.00
C ILE A 91 5.12 4.29 -6.51
N LEU A 92 3.97 4.85 -6.13
CA LEU A 92 3.69 5.22 -4.75
C LEU A 92 2.62 4.30 -4.15
N ASP A 93 2.92 3.74 -2.98
CA ASP A 93 1.93 3.05 -2.14
C ASP A 93 1.27 4.06 -1.20
N ILE A 94 -0.01 4.34 -1.45
CA ILE A 94 -0.80 5.31 -0.70
C ILE A 94 -1.79 4.65 0.27
N ALA A 95 -1.58 3.37 0.61
CA ALA A 95 -2.33 2.70 1.66
C ALA A 95 -2.23 3.45 3.00
N TYR A 96 -3.29 3.33 3.83
CA TYR A 96 -3.20 3.71 5.23
C TYR A 96 -2.08 2.93 5.93
N LYS A 97 -1.01 3.62 6.32
CA LYS A 97 0.07 3.02 7.12
C LYS A 97 -0.42 2.85 8.56
N LYS A 98 -0.06 1.71 9.18
CA LYS A 98 -0.37 1.49 10.60
C LYS A 98 0.29 2.60 11.43
N PRO A 99 -0.47 3.39 12.19
CA PRO A 99 0.09 4.57 12.84
C PRO A 99 0.95 4.25 14.08
N TYR A 100 0.96 3.00 14.54
CA TYR A 100 1.70 2.58 15.72
C TYR A 100 2.20 1.13 15.61
N ALA A 101 3.29 0.85 16.30
CA ALA A 101 3.73 -0.52 16.55
C ALA A 101 2.79 -1.17 17.57
N VAL A 102 2.09 -2.23 17.17
CA VAL A 102 1.17 -2.94 18.07
C VAL A 102 1.96 -3.93 18.91
N THR A 103 1.92 -3.78 20.23
CA THR A 103 2.41 -4.79 21.17
C THR A 103 1.27 -5.70 21.59
N TYR A 104 1.44 -6.99 21.34
CA TYR A 104 0.45 -7.98 21.76
C TYR A 104 0.85 -8.54 23.11
N SER A 105 -0.04 -8.40 24.09
CA SER A 105 0.18 -9.00 25.40
C SER A 105 0.29 -10.51 25.28
N LYS A 106 1.28 -11.09 25.95
CA LYS A 106 1.48 -12.54 26.12
C LYS A 106 1.24 -12.99 27.57
N ASN A 107 0.60 -12.13 28.36
CA ASN A 107 0.33 -12.43 29.76
C ASN A 107 -0.61 -13.64 29.88
N ASN A 108 -0.32 -14.47 30.87
CA ASN A 108 -1.17 -15.57 31.25
C ASN A 108 -2.42 -15.02 31.94
N SER A 109 -3.56 -15.63 31.67
CA SER A 109 -4.83 -15.24 32.28
C SER A 109 -5.78 -16.42 32.36
N ALA A 110 -6.79 -16.30 33.20
CA ALA A 110 -7.91 -17.21 33.23
C ALA A 110 -9.20 -16.41 33.41
N PHE A 111 -10.31 -16.94 32.89
CA PHE A 111 -11.63 -16.36 33.07
C PHE A 111 -12.68 -17.45 33.24
N LEU A 112 -13.77 -17.08 33.90
CA LEU A 112 -14.98 -17.88 34.02
C LEU A 112 -16.17 -17.01 33.63
N ASN A 113 -16.88 -17.40 32.59
CA ASN A 113 -18.19 -16.83 32.27
C ASN A 113 -19.27 -17.79 32.78
N TYR A 114 -20.37 -17.24 33.30
CA TYR A 114 -21.51 -18.03 33.76
C TYR A 114 -22.81 -17.30 33.45
N GLY A 115 -23.88 -18.06 33.23
CA GLY A 115 -25.24 -17.57 33.07
C GLY A 115 -26.21 -18.51 33.75
N VAL A 116 -27.17 -17.96 34.49
CA VAL A 116 -28.19 -18.71 35.23
C VAL A 116 -29.56 -18.20 34.81
N GLN A 117 -30.43 -19.11 34.43
CA GLN A 117 -31.82 -18.82 34.07
C GLN A 117 -32.75 -19.77 34.83
N TYR A 118 -33.80 -19.22 35.43
CA TYR A 118 -34.82 -19.99 36.12
C TYR A 118 -36.21 -19.59 35.62
N THR A 119 -37.01 -20.57 35.25
CA THR A 119 -38.41 -20.39 34.81
C THR A 119 -39.34 -20.91 35.89
N ILE A 120 -40.35 -20.11 36.27
CA ILE A 120 -41.24 -20.41 37.40
C ILE A 120 -42.49 -21.21 37.00
N HIS A 121 -43.14 -20.85 35.88
CA HIS A 121 -44.40 -21.49 35.46
C HIS A 121 -44.23 -22.96 35.09
N GLU A 122 -43.09 -23.30 34.51
CA GLU A 122 -42.62 -24.67 34.33
C GLU A 122 -41.22 -24.73 34.96
N PRO A 123 -41.11 -25.19 36.23
CA PRO A 123 -39.88 -25.14 36.99
C PRO A 123 -38.70 -25.73 36.22
N SER A 124 -37.83 -24.86 35.74
CA SER A 124 -36.63 -25.24 35.02
C SER A 124 -35.47 -24.32 35.37
N LEU A 125 -34.31 -24.91 35.59
CA LEU A 125 -33.06 -24.26 35.88
C LEU A 125 -32.08 -24.57 34.75
N ASN A 126 -31.52 -23.53 34.14
CA ASN A 126 -30.49 -23.64 33.14
C ASN A 126 -29.25 -22.85 33.62
N VAL A 127 -28.10 -23.50 33.66
CA VAL A 127 -26.82 -22.92 34.05
C VAL A 127 -25.79 -23.20 32.96
N SER A 128 -25.33 -22.15 32.30
CA SER A 128 -24.26 -22.21 31.30
C SER A 128 -22.96 -21.70 31.89
N THR A 129 -21.85 -22.39 31.62
CA THR A 129 -20.52 -21.96 32.06
C THR A 129 -19.48 -22.09 30.95
N GLU A 130 -18.51 -21.19 30.95
CA GLU A 130 -17.35 -21.23 30.06
C GLU A 130 -16.10 -20.91 30.87
N LEU A 131 -15.15 -21.84 30.89
CA LEU A 131 -13.84 -21.66 31.48
C LEU A 131 -12.83 -21.40 30.37
N GLY A 132 -12.00 -20.37 30.52
CA GLY A 132 -10.90 -20.08 29.63
C GLY A 132 -9.58 -19.92 30.38
N VAL A 133 -8.51 -20.49 29.83
CA VAL A 133 -7.14 -20.32 30.33
C VAL A 133 -6.23 -19.98 29.16
N ARG A 134 -5.49 -18.89 29.30
CA ARG A 134 -4.52 -18.42 28.31
C ARG A 134 -3.11 -18.55 28.85
N ILE A 135 -2.24 -19.20 28.10
CA ILE A 135 -0.81 -19.30 28.40
C ILE A 135 -0.04 -18.92 27.13
N GLY A 136 0.69 -17.81 27.19
CA GLY A 136 1.39 -17.27 26.02
C GLY A 136 0.44 -16.98 24.85
N ASP A 137 0.65 -17.67 23.72
CA ASP A 137 -0.16 -17.52 22.49
C ASP A 137 -1.29 -18.55 22.37
N TYR A 138 -1.50 -19.39 23.38
CA TYR A 138 -2.51 -20.45 23.39
C TYR A 138 -3.66 -20.10 24.33
N LEU A 139 -4.89 -20.23 23.83
CA LEU A 139 -6.12 -20.10 24.61
C LEU A 139 -6.85 -21.44 24.62
N ALA A 140 -6.96 -22.06 25.80
CA ALA A 140 -7.81 -23.21 26.03
C ALA A 140 -9.18 -22.73 26.54
N THR A 141 -10.26 -23.26 25.98
CA THR A 141 -11.64 -23.00 26.44
C THR A 141 -12.40 -24.29 26.59
N SER A 142 -13.29 -24.35 27.58
CA SER A 142 -14.25 -25.43 27.73
C SER A 142 -15.57 -24.88 28.25
N SER A 143 -16.67 -25.26 27.61
CA SER A 143 -18.01 -24.83 27.98
C SER A 143 -18.90 -26.00 28.39
N PHE A 144 -19.78 -25.74 29.35
CA PHE A 144 -20.69 -26.73 29.93
C PHE A 144 -22.08 -26.12 30.10
N ASN A 145 -23.09 -26.96 30.04
CA ASN A 145 -24.46 -26.58 30.31
C ASN A 145 -25.10 -27.58 31.27
N TYR A 146 -25.72 -27.07 32.32
CA TYR A 146 -26.50 -27.82 33.27
C TYR A 146 -27.97 -27.42 33.13
N PHE A 147 -28.84 -28.38 32.89
CA PHE A 147 -30.26 -28.18 32.75
C PHE A 147 -31.02 -29.12 33.68
N LYS A 148 -31.97 -28.57 34.43
CA LYS A 148 -32.86 -29.33 35.30
C LYS A 148 -34.29 -28.83 35.18
N ASN A 149 -35.24 -29.73 34.95
CA ASN A 149 -36.66 -29.53 35.15
C ASN A 149 -37.24 -30.76 35.89
N ASP A 150 -38.57 -30.89 35.95
CA ASP A 150 -39.22 -31.99 36.66
C ASP A 150 -38.93 -33.38 36.04
N GLU A 151 -38.62 -33.44 34.74
CA GLU A 151 -38.40 -34.70 34.00
C GLU A 151 -36.92 -35.01 33.74
N THR A 152 -36.09 -33.98 33.60
CA THR A 152 -34.73 -34.06 33.11
C THR A 152 -33.78 -33.37 34.07
N ASN A 153 -32.66 -34.02 34.36
CA ASN A 153 -31.54 -33.42 35.08
C ASN A 153 -30.25 -33.83 34.37
N LYS A 154 -29.69 -32.94 33.56
CA LYS A 154 -28.59 -33.24 32.67
C LYS A 154 -27.49 -32.20 32.77
N SER A 155 -26.25 -32.67 32.79
CA SER A 155 -25.07 -31.86 32.56
C SER A 155 -24.42 -32.30 31.25
N VAL A 156 -24.09 -31.34 30.39
CA VAL A 156 -23.55 -31.58 29.05
C VAL A 156 -22.31 -30.73 28.85
N ARG A 157 -21.22 -31.37 28.45
CA ARG A 157 -20.05 -30.68 27.89
C ARG A 157 -20.40 -30.21 26.48
N LEU A 158 -20.19 -28.93 26.21
CA LEU A 158 -20.40 -28.32 24.91
C LEU A 158 -19.09 -28.39 24.10
N LEU A 159 -18.39 -27.26 23.96
CA LEU A 159 -17.17 -27.16 23.16
C LEU A 159 -15.94 -27.14 24.06
N THR A 160 -14.92 -27.90 23.69
CA THR A 160 -13.60 -27.86 24.31
C THR A 160 -12.54 -27.73 23.23
N SER A 161 -11.72 -26.67 23.29
CA SER A 161 -10.69 -26.44 22.27
C SER A 161 -9.49 -25.68 22.80
N VAL A 162 -8.37 -25.83 22.11
CA VAL A 162 -7.17 -25.00 22.24
C VAL A 162 -6.94 -24.26 20.92
N ARG A 163 -6.83 -22.94 21.01
CA ARG A 163 -6.66 -22.04 19.86
C ARG A 163 -5.34 -21.29 19.93
N THR A 164 -4.72 -21.08 18.77
CA THR A 164 -3.64 -20.10 18.58
C THR A 164 -3.79 -19.37 17.25
N ASP A 165 -3.26 -18.15 17.17
CA ASP A 165 -3.37 -17.27 16.00
C ASP A 165 -1.96 -16.84 15.54
N ASP A 166 -1.59 -17.23 14.32
CA ASP A 166 -0.42 -16.70 13.62
C ASP A 166 -0.81 -15.45 12.83
N ARG A 167 -0.47 -14.30 13.38
CA ARG A 167 -0.77 -12.98 12.78
C ARG A 167 0.09 -12.67 11.56
N LYS A 168 1.28 -13.25 11.43
CA LYS A 168 2.15 -12.99 10.26
C LYS A 168 1.56 -13.64 9.02
N THR A 169 1.06 -14.87 9.17
CA THR A 169 0.46 -15.60 8.06
C THR A 169 -1.06 -15.55 8.05
N MET A 170 -1.68 -14.85 9.00
CA MET A 170 -3.13 -14.66 9.11
C MET A 170 -3.88 -15.98 9.22
N LYS A 171 -3.37 -16.89 10.05
CA LYS A 171 -3.90 -18.24 10.24
C LYS A 171 -4.35 -18.44 11.69
N THR A 172 -5.50 -19.07 11.86
CA THR A 172 -5.97 -19.58 13.14
C THR A 172 -5.86 -21.09 13.11
N ILE A 173 -5.31 -21.66 14.18
CA ILE A 173 -5.21 -23.10 14.40
C ILE A 173 -6.04 -23.44 15.64
N ILE A 174 -6.95 -24.40 15.51
CA ILE A 174 -7.78 -24.90 16.60
C ILE A 174 -7.62 -26.41 16.69
N VAL A 175 -7.35 -26.91 17.89
CA VAL A 175 -7.33 -28.33 18.22
C VAL A 175 -8.46 -28.62 19.21
N GLY A 176 -9.32 -29.58 18.89
CA GLY A 176 -10.53 -29.90 19.66
C GLY A 176 -11.80 -29.59 18.86
N ASP A 177 -12.83 -29.14 19.55
CA ASP A 177 -14.11 -28.84 18.92
C ASP A 177 -14.08 -27.46 18.23
N ALA A 178 -14.44 -27.41 16.95
CA ALA A 178 -14.48 -26.17 16.17
C ALA A 178 -15.70 -26.13 15.24
N PRO A 179 -16.31 -24.95 15.01
CA PRO A 179 -17.29 -24.79 13.95
C PRO A 179 -16.58 -24.84 12.59
N ALA A 180 -17.00 -25.77 11.74
CA ALA A 180 -16.64 -25.86 10.34
C ALA A 180 -17.75 -25.21 9.50
N VAL A 181 -17.43 -24.09 8.86
CA VAL A 181 -18.34 -23.37 7.96
C VAL A 181 -17.99 -23.75 6.52
N SER A 182 -18.97 -24.25 5.76
CA SER A 182 -18.79 -24.64 4.36
C SER A 182 -19.06 -23.46 3.39
N GLY A 183 -18.37 -22.34 3.57
CA GLY A 183 -18.50 -21.16 2.68
C GLY A 183 -19.84 -20.42 2.78
N ILE A 184 -20.07 -19.45 1.88
CA ILE A 184 -21.18 -18.47 1.93
C ILE A 184 -22.57 -19.12 1.80
N LEU A 185 -22.67 -20.27 1.15
CA LEU A 185 -23.93 -20.99 0.92
C LEU A 185 -24.04 -22.28 1.75
N GLY A 186 -23.10 -22.52 2.66
CA GLY A 186 -22.98 -23.78 3.37
C GLY A 186 -23.55 -23.78 4.78
N SER A 187 -23.86 -24.98 5.28
CA SER A 187 -24.22 -25.19 6.68
C SER A 187 -22.99 -25.16 7.59
N THR A 188 -23.19 -24.72 8.84
CA THR A 188 -22.19 -24.83 9.90
C THR A 188 -22.35 -26.17 10.63
N ALA A 189 -21.27 -26.93 10.76
CA ALA A 189 -21.22 -28.13 11.59
C ALA A 189 -20.17 -27.97 12.69
N ILE A 190 -20.35 -28.64 13.84
CA ILE A 190 -19.31 -28.74 14.86
C ILE A 190 -18.52 -30.02 14.58
N ILE A 191 -17.20 -29.88 14.43
CA ILE A 191 -16.29 -31.01 14.24
C ILE A 191 -15.28 -31.06 15.38
N GLY A 192 -14.84 -32.26 15.75
CA GLY A 192 -13.70 -32.47 16.64
C GLY A 192 -12.46 -32.82 15.81
N GLY A 193 -11.34 -32.12 16.03
CA GLY A 193 -10.09 -32.44 15.35
C GLY A 193 -9.12 -31.26 15.27
N LEU A 194 -8.37 -31.20 14.16
CA LEU A 194 -7.46 -30.09 13.84
C LEU A 194 -8.09 -29.23 12.75
N THR A 195 -8.33 -27.96 13.06
CA THR A 195 -8.80 -26.95 12.10
C THR A 195 -7.70 -25.94 11.85
N VAL A 196 -7.38 -25.70 10.58
CA VAL A 196 -6.46 -24.64 10.14
C VAL A 196 -7.18 -23.78 9.12
N ALA A 197 -7.38 -22.50 9.44
CA ALA A 197 -8.13 -21.58 8.58
C ALA A 197 -7.40 -20.25 8.43
N LYS A 198 -7.57 -19.61 7.27
CA LYS A 198 -7.22 -18.20 7.11
C LYS A 198 -8.21 -17.38 7.93
N ASN A 199 -7.68 -16.55 8.83
CA ASN A 199 -8.45 -15.63 9.63
C ASN A 199 -7.83 -14.24 9.49
N TYR A 200 -8.40 -13.45 8.59
CA TYR A 200 -7.88 -12.11 8.33
C TYR A 200 -8.26 -11.10 9.41
N SER A 201 -9.08 -11.48 10.40
CA SER A 201 -9.52 -10.59 11.48
C SER A 201 -8.51 -10.47 12.61
N VAL A 202 -7.44 -11.29 12.59
CA VAL A 202 -6.33 -11.19 13.56
C VAL A 202 -5.43 -9.97 13.32
N ASP A 203 -5.52 -9.34 12.14
CA ASP A 203 -4.89 -8.06 11.81
C ASP A 203 -5.94 -7.13 11.17
N PRO A 204 -6.47 -6.15 11.92
CA PRO A 204 -7.52 -5.26 11.41
C PRO A 204 -7.03 -4.32 10.30
N TYR A 205 -5.72 -4.18 10.11
CA TYR A 205 -5.12 -3.34 9.08
C TYR A 205 -4.77 -4.09 7.79
N PHE A 206 -5.12 -5.38 7.71
CA PHE A 206 -4.91 -6.16 6.50
C PHE A 206 -5.99 -5.84 5.46
N ILE A 207 -5.57 -5.32 4.30
CA ILE A 207 -6.43 -4.99 3.18
C ILE A 207 -6.83 -6.30 2.47
N ARG A 208 -8.13 -6.63 2.48
CA ARG A 208 -8.67 -7.91 1.96
C ARG A 208 -9.20 -7.84 0.53
N TYR A 209 -9.31 -6.65 -0.02
CA TYR A 209 -9.91 -6.38 -1.32
C TYR A 209 -8.85 -5.96 -2.34
N PRO A 210 -9.10 -6.16 -3.65
CA PRO A 210 -8.17 -5.71 -4.70
C PRO A 210 -7.96 -4.21 -4.56
N SER A 211 -6.71 -3.79 -4.44
CA SER A 211 -6.42 -2.37 -4.26
C SER A 211 -6.81 -1.54 -5.48
N LEU A 212 -7.34 -0.34 -5.23
CA LEU A 212 -7.52 0.64 -6.27
C LEU A 212 -6.15 1.19 -6.64
N SER A 213 -5.88 1.23 -7.93
CA SER A 213 -4.71 1.90 -8.49
C SER A 213 -5.14 2.87 -9.57
N LEU A 214 -4.44 3.99 -9.64
CA LEU A 214 -4.58 5.00 -10.69
C LEU A 214 -3.18 5.30 -11.23
N ALA A 215 -3.09 5.56 -12.52
CA ALA A 215 -1.84 5.90 -13.20
C ALA A 215 -2.09 7.08 -14.12
N GLY A 216 -1.02 7.82 -14.39
CA GLY A 216 -1.03 8.95 -15.29
C GLY A 216 0.39 9.38 -15.62
N THR A 217 0.47 10.45 -16.40
CA THR A 217 1.74 10.99 -16.89
C THR A 217 1.75 12.49 -16.65
N ILE A 218 2.86 13.01 -16.12
CA ILE A 218 3.05 14.45 -15.91
C ILE A 218 4.33 14.92 -16.59
N THR A 219 4.27 16.12 -17.18
CA THR A 219 5.40 16.68 -17.93
C THR A 219 6.25 17.64 -17.10
N THR A 220 5.77 18.10 -15.95
CA THR A 220 6.45 19.05 -15.07
C THR A 220 6.27 18.61 -13.62
N PRO A 221 7.13 19.07 -12.68
CA PRO A 221 6.89 18.86 -11.26
C PRO A 221 5.47 19.33 -10.90
N SER A 222 4.70 18.44 -10.28
CA SER A 222 3.28 18.67 -10.03
C SER A 222 2.90 18.23 -8.63
N GLU A 223 2.02 19.01 -7.99
CA GLU A 223 1.38 18.62 -6.74
C GLU A 223 0.14 17.81 -7.06
N ILE A 224 -0.05 16.68 -6.38
CA ILE A 224 -1.24 15.86 -6.51
C ILE A 224 -2.02 15.84 -5.19
N ASP A 225 -3.32 16.01 -5.30
CA ASP A 225 -4.30 15.74 -4.25
C ASP A 225 -5.08 14.48 -4.64
N VAL A 226 -4.90 13.41 -3.88
CA VAL A 226 -5.69 12.18 -4.03
C VAL A 226 -6.93 12.30 -3.18
N ASN A 227 -8.09 12.30 -3.80
CA ASN A 227 -9.39 12.44 -3.17
C ASN A 227 -10.18 11.14 -3.31
N VAL A 228 -10.89 10.75 -2.25
CA VAL A 228 -11.82 9.61 -2.25
C VAL A 228 -13.14 10.11 -1.70
N ASN A 229 -14.22 9.97 -2.48
CA ASN A 229 -15.53 10.51 -2.18
C ASN A 229 -15.50 12.00 -1.79
N GLY A 230 -14.70 12.79 -2.53
CA GLY A 230 -14.53 14.23 -2.30
C GLY A 230 -13.62 14.63 -1.13
N MET A 231 -13.05 13.68 -0.38
CA MET A 231 -12.13 13.95 0.73
C MET A 231 -10.68 13.69 0.33
N THR A 232 -9.77 14.64 0.56
CA THR A 232 -8.33 14.44 0.32
C THR A 232 -7.75 13.44 1.31
N VAL A 233 -7.28 12.30 0.81
CA VAL A 233 -6.65 11.24 1.61
C VAL A 233 -5.13 11.33 1.60
N ARG A 234 -4.54 11.93 0.55
CA ARG A 234 -3.09 12.09 0.41
C ARG A 234 -2.76 13.31 -0.43
N ARG A 235 -1.67 14.01 -0.06
CA ARG A 235 -0.99 14.99 -0.91
C ARG A 235 0.44 14.53 -1.14
N GLU A 236 0.92 14.67 -2.37
CA GLU A 236 2.30 14.35 -2.73
C GLU A 236 2.79 15.28 -3.84
N THR A 237 4.09 15.51 -3.92
CA THR A 237 4.72 16.19 -5.05
C THR A 237 5.39 15.12 -5.91
N LEU A 238 5.03 15.05 -7.18
CA LEU A 238 5.58 14.08 -8.13
C LEU A 238 6.57 14.75 -9.08
N GLN A 239 7.59 14.00 -9.46
CA GLN A 239 8.53 14.40 -10.51
C GLN A 239 7.92 14.17 -11.90
N PRO A 240 8.37 14.89 -12.95
CA PRO A 240 7.97 14.59 -14.32
C PRO A 240 8.16 13.10 -14.64
N GLY A 241 7.27 12.53 -15.44
CA GLY A 241 7.28 11.11 -15.80
C GLY A 241 5.92 10.43 -15.66
N ASP A 242 5.94 9.13 -15.91
CA ASP A 242 4.81 8.26 -15.59
C ASP A 242 4.76 7.99 -14.08
N PHE A 243 3.56 8.05 -13.51
CA PHE A 243 3.34 7.71 -12.12
C PHE A 243 2.22 6.68 -11.98
N LYS A 244 2.32 5.88 -10.91
CA LYS A 244 1.28 4.93 -10.52
C LYS A 244 1.08 4.97 -9.01
N LEU A 245 -0.13 5.34 -8.61
CA LEU A 245 -0.58 5.29 -7.23
C LEU A 245 -1.25 3.94 -7.00
N ASN A 246 -0.78 3.19 -6.00
CA ASN A 246 -1.30 1.90 -5.60
C ASN A 246 -1.95 1.98 -4.22
N ASN A 247 -2.88 1.06 -3.97
CA ASN A 247 -3.55 0.91 -2.68
C ASN A 247 -4.25 2.20 -2.22
N ILE A 248 -4.91 2.90 -3.17
CA ILE A 248 -5.72 4.06 -2.83
C ILE A 248 -6.77 3.63 -1.80
N PRO A 249 -6.80 4.24 -0.60
CA PRO A 249 -7.70 3.79 0.43
C PRO A 249 -9.14 4.01 0.03
N ALA A 250 -9.90 2.93 -0.07
CA ALA A 250 -11.27 2.98 -0.50
C ALA A 250 -12.22 2.50 0.60
N ILE A 251 -13.44 3.03 0.56
CA ILE A 251 -14.51 2.68 1.49
C ILE A 251 -15.32 1.54 0.87
N VAL A 252 -15.84 0.63 1.71
CA VAL A 252 -16.78 -0.41 1.26
C VAL A 252 -18.02 0.25 0.66
N GLY A 253 -18.50 -0.28 -0.46
CA GLY A 253 -19.60 0.25 -1.26
C GLY A 253 -19.14 0.92 -2.55
N PHE A 254 -20.06 1.64 -3.18
CA PHE A 254 -19.78 2.48 -4.34
C PHE A 254 -19.06 3.76 -3.91
N GLY A 255 -18.07 4.19 -4.68
CA GLY A 255 -17.38 5.45 -4.45
C GLY A 255 -16.60 5.91 -5.68
N THR A 256 -16.03 7.11 -5.56
CA THR A 256 -15.21 7.74 -6.60
C THR A 256 -13.84 8.07 -6.03
N ALA A 257 -12.81 7.92 -6.85
CA ALA A 257 -11.46 8.36 -6.54
C ALA A 257 -10.98 9.33 -7.61
N ASP A 258 -10.57 10.51 -7.18
CA ASP A 258 -10.13 11.60 -8.04
C ASP A 258 -8.69 11.98 -7.71
N ILE A 259 -7.85 12.11 -8.73
CA ILE A 259 -6.53 12.72 -8.58
C ILE A 259 -6.59 14.09 -9.20
N VAL A 260 -6.47 15.12 -8.37
CA VAL A 260 -6.33 16.51 -8.82
C VAL A 260 -4.85 16.80 -8.94
N ILE A 261 -4.38 16.99 -10.16
CA ILE A 261 -2.99 17.29 -10.49
C ILE A 261 -2.89 18.79 -10.76
N LYS A 262 -2.00 19.47 -10.04
CA LYS A 262 -1.69 20.88 -10.22
C LYS A 262 -0.26 21.02 -10.68
N ASP A 263 -0.06 21.54 -11.88
CA ASP A 263 1.27 21.69 -12.46
C ASP A 263 1.98 22.97 -12.01
N ALA A 264 3.26 23.10 -12.38
CA ALA A 264 4.10 24.25 -12.08
C ALA A 264 3.57 25.59 -12.65
N PHE A 265 2.68 25.55 -13.65
CA PHE A 265 2.05 26.72 -14.26
C PHE A 265 0.68 27.04 -13.64
N GLY A 266 0.25 26.27 -12.65
CA GLY A 266 -1.04 26.43 -11.98
C GLY A 266 -2.23 25.84 -12.73
N ARG A 267 -2.01 25.09 -13.82
CA ARG A 267 -3.07 24.37 -14.53
C ARG A 267 -3.48 23.16 -13.70
N GLN A 268 -4.77 22.89 -13.66
CA GLN A 268 -5.34 21.75 -12.96
C GLN A 268 -5.93 20.75 -13.95
N SER A 269 -5.62 19.46 -13.75
CA SER A 269 -6.25 18.35 -14.45
C SER A 269 -6.75 17.31 -13.44
N ILE A 270 -7.91 16.72 -13.72
CA ILE A 270 -8.53 15.74 -12.82
C ILE A 270 -8.60 14.40 -13.54
N VAL A 271 -8.10 13.35 -12.89
CA VAL A 271 -8.27 11.96 -13.33
C VAL A 271 -9.20 11.27 -12.34
N SER A 272 -10.37 10.86 -12.80
CA SER A 272 -11.40 10.24 -11.95
C SER A 272 -11.60 8.77 -12.29
N ARG A 273 -11.87 7.95 -11.27
CA ARG A 273 -12.23 6.54 -11.42
C ARG A 273 -13.27 6.12 -10.38
N ASP A 274 -14.39 5.61 -10.87
CA ASP A 274 -15.41 4.98 -10.04
C ASP A 274 -14.93 3.60 -9.58
N PHE A 275 -15.32 3.23 -8.35
CA PHE A 275 -15.05 1.92 -7.79
C PHE A 275 -16.26 1.39 -7.02
N TYR A 276 -16.32 0.07 -6.88
CA TYR A 276 -17.25 -0.61 -5.99
C TYR A 276 -16.48 -1.65 -5.18
N TYR A 277 -16.55 -1.54 -3.85
CA TYR A 277 -15.95 -2.49 -2.92
C TYR A 277 -17.02 -3.24 -2.15
N SER A 278 -16.78 -4.54 -1.96
CA SER A 278 -17.54 -5.38 -1.06
C SER A 278 -16.57 -5.99 -0.05
N ASP A 279 -16.95 -6.02 1.22
CA ASP A 279 -16.26 -6.73 2.29
C ASP A 279 -16.50 -8.25 2.26
N HIS A 280 -17.41 -8.69 1.38
CA HIS A 280 -17.71 -10.07 1.05
C HIS A 280 -17.45 -10.34 -0.44
N LEU A 281 -16.79 -11.46 -0.76
CA LEU A 281 -16.64 -11.95 -2.13
C LEU A 281 -17.96 -12.50 -2.68
#